data_AF-A0A9X3X4D0-F1
#
_entry.id   AF-A0A9X3X4D0-F1
#
_cell.length_a   1.000
_cell.length_b   1.000
_cell.length_c   1.000
_cell.angle_alpha   90.00
_cell.angle_beta   90.00
_cell.angle_gamma   90.00
#
_symmetry.space_group_name_H-M   'P 1'
#
loop_
_entity.id
_entity.type
_entity.pdbx_description
1 polymer ?
#
loop_
_entity_poly.entity_id
_entity_poly.type
_entity_poly.pdbx_seq_one_letter_code
_entity_poly.pdbx_strand_id
1 'polypeptide(L)'
;MSIGLGLTVTLRVRIGAHDAHYAGELVDGARILGLFGDVATELLIRLDGDEGLFRAYEAVEFLAPVRAGDYIEATGVITKVGNTSRTMAFEARKVVANVRDPALSPSAADAFAEPVVVCRAIGTCVVPKDLQRRPRLVLPALSSPGPELVAKLPEPRPIITPPPNVIVTPPESPLVLTAAIVGAEVTRAHTPYLPITAQELADEAARCRDAGAAVIHLHVRNADGSASQSSELFGEAIARIREKTDVIIQTSTGGAVGMSVEERLGPLACKPEMATLNCGTINFGDDIFVNTRPDIRAIARRIREAGSIAELECYEVGHIHEAIALLKEGLIGEPLHFQFVLGVPGAIMPSEAVIQFMRSQIPAGATWAVAAVGRHQRPMTELAIKLGGHARVGLEDNIYLEKGVLAEGSAPLVARAAAYAKSLGREVVDPDRARVLLGITTAAA
;
A
#
# COMPACT_ATOMS: atom_id res chain seq x y z
N MET A 1 -42.68 23.30 13.03
CA MET A 1 -41.40 23.67 13.66
C MET A 1 -40.41 22.54 13.44
N SER A 2 -39.21 22.82 12.95
CA SER A 2 -38.18 21.82 12.64
C SER A 2 -37.72 21.11 13.92
N ILE A 3 -38.38 20.00 14.25
CA ILE A 3 -38.04 19.14 15.39
C ILE A 3 -36.57 18.73 15.21
N GLY A 4 -35.67 19.16 16.11
CA GLY A 4 -34.26 18.74 16.12
C GLY A 4 -33.20 19.76 15.70
N LEU A 5 -33.55 20.92 15.13
CA LEU A 5 -32.55 21.94 14.81
C LEU A 5 -31.96 22.54 16.10
N GLY A 6 -30.64 22.62 16.21
CA GLY A 6 -29.96 23.06 17.43
C GLY A 6 -29.85 22.00 18.53
N LEU A 7 -30.33 20.76 18.29
CA LEU A 7 -30.10 19.65 19.20
C LEU A 7 -28.60 19.43 19.34
N THR A 8 -28.11 19.41 20.58
CA THR A 8 -26.69 19.33 20.90
C THR A 8 -26.42 18.16 21.84
N VAL A 9 -25.28 17.50 21.63
CA VAL A 9 -24.74 16.43 22.46
C VAL A 9 -23.28 16.73 22.73
N THR A 10 -22.83 16.42 23.95
CA THR A 10 -21.42 16.51 24.35
C THR A 10 -20.99 15.20 25.00
N LEU A 11 -19.90 14.63 24.49
CA LEU A 11 -19.22 13.47 25.02
C LEU A 11 -17.91 13.92 25.68
N ARG A 12 -17.66 13.48 26.92
CA ARG A 12 -16.39 13.74 27.62
C ARG A 12 -15.63 12.44 27.83
N VAL A 13 -14.41 12.35 27.29
CA VAL A 13 -13.59 11.14 27.30
C VAL A 13 -12.16 11.47 27.72
N ARG A 14 -11.55 10.58 28.50
CA ARG A 14 -10.10 10.59 28.74
C ARG A 14 -9.41 9.80 27.62
N ILE A 15 -8.40 10.40 27.01
CA ILE A 15 -7.58 9.75 25.99
C ILE A 15 -6.63 8.75 26.66
N GLY A 16 -6.73 7.48 26.27
CA GLY A 16 -5.94 6.38 26.83
C GLY A 16 -4.52 6.35 26.26
N ALA A 17 -3.63 5.63 26.94
CA ALA A 17 -2.27 5.41 26.42
C ALA A 17 -2.27 4.62 25.09
N HIS A 18 -3.28 3.75 24.89
CA HIS A 18 -3.46 2.99 23.65
C HIS A 18 -3.91 3.84 22.46
N ASP A 19 -4.40 5.07 22.71
CA ASP A 19 -4.78 6.02 21.66
C ASP A 19 -3.55 6.81 21.14
N ALA A 20 -2.38 6.69 21.79
CA ALA A 20 -1.16 7.33 21.32
C ALA A 20 -0.66 6.62 20.05
N HIS A 21 -0.50 7.38 18.98
CA HIS A 21 -0.10 6.87 17.68
C HIS A 21 1.31 7.33 17.27
N TYR A 22 1.70 8.54 17.67
CA TYR A 22 2.99 9.15 17.35
C TYR A 22 3.86 9.33 18.60
N ALA A 23 5.16 9.55 18.36
CA ALA A 23 6.14 9.81 19.41
C ALA A 23 5.71 10.98 20.33
N GLY A 24 6.08 10.89 21.61
CA GLY A 24 5.67 11.89 22.61
C GLY A 24 4.21 11.78 23.03
N GLU A 25 3.65 10.56 22.97
CA GLU A 25 2.27 10.23 23.35
C GLU A 25 1.21 10.99 22.52
N LEU A 26 1.57 11.40 21.31
CA LEU A 26 0.70 12.19 20.44
C LEU A 26 -0.33 11.28 19.77
N VAL A 27 -1.59 11.71 19.82
CA VAL A 27 -2.75 10.97 19.32
C VAL A 27 -3.07 11.44 17.91
N ASP A 28 -3.43 10.52 17.03
CA ASP A 28 -3.81 10.87 15.66
C ASP A 28 -5.16 11.57 15.59
N GLY A 29 -5.36 12.38 14.54
CA GLY A 29 -6.59 13.13 14.35
C GLY A 29 -7.83 12.25 14.14
N ALA A 30 -7.68 11.04 13.61
CA ALA A 30 -8.81 10.16 13.34
C ALA A 30 -9.47 9.69 14.65
N ARG A 31 -8.73 9.60 15.76
CA ARG A 31 -9.31 9.35 17.08
C ARG A 31 -10.39 10.38 17.46
N ILE A 32 -10.14 11.66 17.15
CA ILE A 32 -11.09 12.75 17.43
C ILE A 32 -12.29 12.69 16.49
N LEU A 33 -12.08 12.28 15.23
CA LEU A 33 -13.20 12.02 14.31
C LEU A 33 -14.06 10.84 14.78
N GLY A 34 -13.46 9.81 15.37
CA GLY A 34 -14.20 8.72 16.02
C GLY A 34 -15.15 9.24 17.11
N LEU A 35 -14.69 10.18 17.94
CA LEU A 35 -15.56 10.82 18.96
C LEU A 35 -16.70 11.62 18.32
N PHE A 36 -16.46 12.30 17.19
CA PHE A 36 -17.53 12.95 16.44
C PHE A 36 -18.52 11.96 15.84
N GLY A 37 -18.06 10.77 15.45
CA GLY A 37 -18.92 9.64 15.07
C GLY A 37 -19.89 9.26 16.18
N ASP A 38 -19.37 9.01 17.39
CA ASP A 38 -20.18 8.66 18.57
C ASP A 38 -21.22 9.75 18.91
N VAL A 39 -20.79 11.01 18.89
CA VAL A 39 -21.66 12.18 19.11
C VAL A 39 -22.76 12.26 18.05
N ALA A 40 -22.42 12.03 16.78
CA ALA A 40 -23.38 12.04 15.68
C ALA A 40 -24.41 10.92 15.81
N THR A 41 -23.96 9.71 16.16
CA THR A 41 -24.81 8.55 16.42
C THR A 41 -25.81 8.88 17.53
N GLU A 42 -25.36 9.47 18.63
CA GLU A 42 -26.26 9.86 19.72
C GLU A 42 -27.28 10.94 19.28
N LEU A 43 -26.84 11.94 18.50
CA LEU A 43 -27.75 12.95 17.94
C LEU A 43 -28.83 12.34 17.07
N LEU A 44 -28.49 11.33 16.25
CA LEU A 44 -29.45 10.61 15.42
C LEU A 44 -30.39 9.71 16.23
N ILE A 45 -29.89 9.01 17.26
CA ILE A 45 -30.76 8.24 18.16
C ILE A 45 -31.76 9.17 18.83
N ARG A 46 -31.31 10.33 19.32
CA ARG A 46 -32.17 11.30 20.00
C ARG A 46 -33.21 11.93 19.07
N LEU A 47 -32.84 12.23 17.83
CA LEU A 47 -33.75 12.88 16.87
C LEU A 47 -34.67 11.87 16.17
N ASP A 48 -34.10 10.80 15.65
CA ASP A 48 -34.74 9.88 14.71
C ASP A 48 -35.01 8.49 15.30
N GLY A 49 -34.37 8.13 16.42
CA GLY A 49 -34.51 6.81 17.04
C GLY A 49 -33.76 5.72 16.31
N ASP A 50 -32.70 6.09 15.60
CA ASP A 50 -31.87 5.21 14.79
C ASP A 50 -30.43 5.73 14.82
N GLU A 51 -29.45 4.84 14.73
CA GLU A 51 -28.03 5.22 14.73
C GLU A 51 -27.61 5.91 13.43
N GLY A 52 -28.31 5.60 12.32
CA GLY A 52 -28.03 6.08 10.98
C GLY A 52 -26.60 5.79 10.51
N LEU A 53 -26.21 6.48 9.44
CA LEU A 53 -24.89 6.37 8.82
C LEU A 53 -24.23 7.74 8.73
N PHE A 54 -23.03 7.89 9.28
CA PHE A 54 -22.18 9.05 9.02
C PHE A 54 -21.68 8.97 7.59
N ARG A 55 -22.22 9.80 6.70
CA ARG A 55 -22.01 9.66 5.26
C ARG A 55 -20.72 10.31 4.80
N ALA A 56 -20.45 11.53 5.28
CA ALA A 56 -19.28 12.29 4.87
C ALA A 56 -19.01 13.43 5.84
N TYR A 57 -17.73 13.79 5.98
CA TYR A 57 -17.35 15.12 6.46
C TYR A 57 -17.31 16.10 5.28
N GLU A 58 -17.86 17.29 5.50
CA GLU A 58 -17.78 18.42 4.58
C GLU A 58 -16.50 19.24 4.84
N ALA A 59 -16.09 19.34 6.10
CA ALA A 59 -14.87 20.01 6.51
C ALA A 59 -14.32 19.40 7.81
N VAL A 60 -12.99 19.37 7.95
CA VAL A 60 -12.29 18.97 9.17
C VAL A 60 -11.06 19.87 9.34
N GLU A 61 -10.88 20.42 10.54
CA GLU A 61 -9.73 21.25 10.91
C GLU A 61 -9.13 20.74 12.23
N PHE A 62 -7.86 20.33 12.21
CA PHE A 62 -7.10 20.00 13.41
C PHE A 62 -6.33 21.24 13.87
N LEU A 63 -6.64 21.74 15.06
CA LEU A 63 -6.20 23.06 15.53
C LEU A 63 -5.14 22.99 16.63
N ALA A 64 -5.12 21.91 17.41
CA ALA A 64 -4.12 21.70 18.46
C ALA A 64 -3.88 20.20 18.70
N PRO A 65 -2.66 19.81 19.13
CA PRO A 65 -2.32 18.40 19.35
C PRO A 65 -3.07 17.81 20.54
N VAL A 66 -3.51 16.56 20.41
CA VAL A 66 -4.08 15.76 21.50
C VAL A 66 -3.07 14.70 21.90
N ARG A 67 -2.95 14.42 23.20
CA ARG A 67 -2.02 13.42 23.73
C ARG A 67 -2.70 12.48 24.70
N ALA A 68 -2.09 11.32 24.92
CA ALA A 68 -2.55 10.41 25.97
C ALA A 68 -2.59 11.13 27.34
N GLY A 69 -3.64 10.85 28.11
CA GLY A 69 -3.91 11.51 29.38
C GLY A 69 -4.79 12.76 29.28
N ASP A 70 -4.92 13.37 28.09
CA ASP A 70 -5.82 14.50 27.89
C ASP A 70 -7.29 14.10 28.14
N TYR A 71 -8.08 15.02 28.71
CA TYR A 71 -9.54 14.90 28.67
C TYR A 71 -10.09 15.79 27.57
N ILE A 72 -10.86 15.17 26.67
CA ILE A 72 -11.49 15.83 25.52
C ILE A 72 -13.00 15.87 25.72
N GLU A 73 -13.58 17.04 25.48
CA GLU A 73 -15.02 17.24 25.32
C GLU A 73 -15.31 17.42 23.82
N ALA A 74 -15.96 16.42 23.22
CA ALA A 74 -16.42 16.46 21.84
C ALA A 74 -17.90 16.84 21.82
N THR A 75 -18.25 17.93 21.16
CA THR A 75 -19.61 18.45 21.07
C THR A 75 -20.07 18.45 19.62
N GLY A 76 -21.33 18.12 19.39
CA GLY A 76 -21.96 18.13 18.07
C GLY A 76 -23.33 18.76 18.13
N VAL A 77 -23.69 19.55 17.12
CA VAL A 77 -24.99 20.22 17.01
C VAL A 77 -25.59 19.99 15.63
N ILE A 78 -26.89 19.68 15.57
CA ILE A 78 -27.62 19.58 14.30
C ILE A 78 -27.87 20.99 13.75
N THR A 79 -27.24 21.29 12.62
CA THR A 79 -27.33 22.59 11.94
C THR A 79 -28.31 22.57 10.77
N LYS A 80 -28.67 21.38 10.25
CA LYS A 80 -29.69 21.23 9.20
C LYS A 80 -30.37 19.87 9.27
N VAL A 81 -31.70 19.85 9.10
CA VAL A 81 -32.49 18.62 8.99
C VAL A 81 -33.13 18.56 7.60
N GLY A 82 -32.80 17.52 6.85
CA GLY A 82 -33.39 17.17 5.56
C GLY A 82 -34.35 16.00 5.66
N ASN A 83 -34.71 15.45 4.50
CA ASN A 83 -35.69 14.35 4.39
C ASN A 83 -35.15 13.01 4.95
N THR A 84 -33.88 12.73 4.67
CA THR A 84 -33.11 11.61 5.21
C THR A 84 -31.72 12.05 5.69
N SER A 85 -31.32 13.30 5.49
CA SER A 85 -30.00 13.82 5.82
C SER A 85 -30.02 14.74 7.04
N ARG A 86 -28.98 14.71 7.87
CA ARG A 86 -28.77 15.61 9.01
C ARG A 86 -27.37 16.17 8.89
N THR A 87 -27.25 17.49 8.75
CA THR A 87 -25.95 18.17 8.80
C THR A 87 -25.69 18.59 10.23
N MET A 88 -24.46 18.37 10.68
CA MET A 88 -24.02 18.61 12.03
C MET A 88 -22.69 19.34 12.02
N ALA A 89 -22.51 20.27 12.97
CA ALA A 89 -21.22 20.88 13.26
C ALA A 89 -20.65 20.29 14.54
N PHE A 90 -19.35 20.05 14.58
CA PHE A 90 -18.65 19.42 15.67
C PHE A 90 -17.46 20.25 16.13
N GLU A 91 -17.19 20.24 17.43
CA GLU A 91 -16.01 20.85 18.04
C GLU A 91 -15.50 19.96 19.18
N ALA A 92 -14.21 19.67 19.18
CA ALA A 92 -13.53 18.99 20.28
C ALA A 92 -12.64 19.97 21.02
N ARG A 93 -12.75 19.97 22.35
CA ARG A 93 -11.97 20.82 23.25
C ARG A 93 -11.21 19.98 24.26
N LYS A 94 -9.96 20.36 24.52
CA LYS A 94 -9.15 19.83 25.60
C LYS A 94 -9.42 20.63 26.87
N VAL A 95 -9.86 19.94 27.90
CA VAL A 95 -10.25 20.54 29.19
C VAL A 95 -9.31 20.20 30.34
N VAL A 96 -8.57 19.09 30.23
CA VAL A 96 -7.52 18.69 31.18
C VAL A 96 -6.36 18.09 30.39
N ALA A 97 -5.12 18.33 30.81
CA ALA A 97 -3.92 17.73 30.21
C ALA A 97 -2.86 17.41 31.27
N ASN A 98 -2.02 16.42 31.00
CA ASN A 98 -0.80 16.21 31.78
C ASN A 98 0.19 17.36 31.57
N VAL A 99 0.80 17.82 32.65
CA VAL A 99 1.86 18.82 32.62
C VAL A 99 3.16 18.15 32.24
N ARG A 100 3.81 18.66 31.19
CA ARG A 100 5.05 18.09 30.63
C ARG A 100 6.25 18.97 30.97
N ASP A 101 6.33 19.37 32.23
CA ASP A 101 7.44 20.14 32.78
C ASP A 101 8.34 19.18 33.60
N PRO A 102 9.61 18.99 33.21
CA PRO A 102 10.57 18.17 33.98
C PRO A 102 10.78 18.63 35.43
N ALA A 103 10.43 19.87 35.77
CA ALA A 103 10.51 20.40 37.13
C ALA A 103 9.35 19.96 38.04
N LEU A 104 8.30 19.35 37.47
CA LEU A 104 7.12 18.90 38.20
C LEU A 104 7.03 17.36 38.26
N SER A 105 6.14 16.86 39.12
CA SER A 105 5.89 15.41 39.21
C SER A 105 5.46 14.84 37.85
N PRO A 106 5.93 13.64 37.46
CA PRO A 106 5.51 12.97 36.22
C PRO A 106 3.99 12.72 36.11
N SER A 107 3.27 12.77 37.23
CA SER A 107 1.82 12.64 37.31
C SER A 107 1.07 13.98 37.38
N ALA A 108 1.75 15.11 37.25
CA ALA A 108 1.14 16.43 37.32
C ALA A 108 0.19 16.65 36.13
N ALA A 109 -0.97 17.25 36.38
CA ALA A 109 -1.98 17.56 35.36
C ALA A 109 -2.72 18.85 35.71
N ASP A 110 -3.08 19.61 34.68
CA ASP A 110 -3.80 20.88 34.79
C ASP A 110 -5.18 20.77 34.17
N ALA A 111 -6.17 21.35 34.85
CA ALA A 111 -7.47 21.66 34.28
C ALA A 111 -7.45 23.08 33.72
N PHE A 112 -7.88 23.25 32.47
CA PHE A 112 -7.85 24.55 31.81
C PHE A 112 -9.09 25.38 32.17
N ALA A 113 -8.87 26.61 32.62
CA ALA A 113 -9.95 27.59 32.79
C ALA A 113 -10.59 27.95 31.44
N GLU A 114 -9.77 28.06 30.40
CA GLU A 114 -10.21 28.20 29.01
C GLU A 114 -9.82 26.95 28.22
N PRO A 115 -10.79 26.09 27.83
CA PRO A 115 -10.50 24.88 27.07
C PRO A 115 -9.85 25.17 25.72
N VAL A 116 -8.87 24.36 25.34
CA VAL A 116 -8.16 24.50 24.06
C VAL A 116 -8.93 23.76 22.96
N VAL A 117 -9.34 24.46 21.90
CA VAL A 117 -9.99 23.80 20.75
C VAL A 117 -8.96 22.97 20.00
N VAL A 118 -9.21 21.67 19.87
CA VAL A 118 -8.28 20.72 19.22
C VAL A 118 -8.72 20.30 17.83
N CYS A 119 -10.03 20.26 17.57
CA CYS A 119 -10.57 19.89 16.26
C CYS A 119 -11.95 20.52 16.02
N ARG A 120 -12.25 20.87 14.78
CA ARG A 120 -13.59 21.24 14.30
C ARG A 120 -13.95 20.43 13.08
N ALA A 121 -15.23 20.12 12.91
CA ALA A 121 -15.71 19.46 11.71
C ALA A 121 -17.14 19.84 11.35
N ILE A 122 -17.50 19.66 10.09
CA ILE A 122 -18.90 19.63 9.63
C ILE A 122 -19.11 18.29 8.95
N GLY A 123 -20.19 17.61 9.28
CA GLY A 123 -20.51 16.31 8.68
C GLY A 123 -21.99 16.14 8.40
N THR A 124 -22.29 15.26 7.45
CA THR A 124 -23.65 14.88 7.11
C THR A 124 -23.85 13.40 7.40
N CYS A 125 -24.91 13.11 8.17
CA CYS A 125 -25.37 11.76 8.44
C CYS A 125 -26.71 11.49 7.74
N VAL A 126 -27.02 10.20 7.54
CA VAL A 126 -28.24 9.76 6.86
C VAL A 126 -29.00 8.76 7.72
N VAL A 127 -30.30 8.97 7.88
CA VAL A 127 -31.25 7.99 8.45
C VAL A 127 -32.36 7.78 7.42
N PRO A 128 -32.48 6.58 6.82
CA PRO A 128 -33.58 6.22 5.91
C PRO A 128 -34.95 6.49 6.53
N LYS A 129 -35.94 6.88 5.71
CA LYS A 129 -37.25 7.31 6.21
C LYS A 129 -37.98 6.26 7.02
N ASP A 130 -37.92 5.03 6.55
CA ASP A 130 -38.54 3.85 7.12
C ASP A 130 -37.95 3.49 8.49
N LEU A 131 -36.72 3.93 8.79
CA LEU A 131 -36.05 3.73 10.07
C LEU A 131 -36.24 4.90 11.05
N GLN A 132 -36.82 6.02 10.60
CA GLN A 132 -37.08 7.18 11.46
C GLN A 132 -38.30 6.92 12.35
N ARG A 133 -38.05 6.54 13.61
CA ARG A 133 -39.09 6.12 14.57
C ARG A 133 -39.46 7.19 15.60
N ARG A 134 -38.65 8.25 15.77
CA ARG A 134 -38.86 9.36 16.72
C ARG A 134 -39.18 8.85 18.14
N PRO A 135 -38.16 8.50 18.93
CA PRO A 135 -38.37 7.85 20.22
C PRO A 135 -39.08 8.77 21.20
N ARG A 136 -39.90 8.21 22.10
CA ARG A 136 -40.37 8.93 23.28
C ARG A 136 -39.18 9.16 24.21
N LEU A 137 -38.55 10.34 24.10
CA LEU A 137 -37.46 10.76 24.98
C LEU A 137 -37.95 10.78 26.44
N VAL A 138 -37.37 9.90 27.26
CA VAL A 138 -37.46 9.97 28.72
C VAL A 138 -36.04 10.19 29.22
N LEU A 139 -35.69 11.42 29.61
CA LEU A 139 -34.77 11.82 30.71
C LEU A 139 -34.23 13.27 30.53
N PRO A 140 -33.83 13.93 31.64
CA PRO A 140 -33.81 15.39 31.77
C PRO A 140 -32.59 16.04 31.13
N ALA A 141 -32.76 17.33 30.84
CA ALA A 141 -31.76 18.21 30.23
C ALA A 141 -30.39 18.13 30.92
N LEU A 142 -29.44 17.47 30.26
CA LEU A 142 -28.02 17.74 30.46
C LEU A 142 -27.57 18.70 29.35
N SER A 143 -27.46 19.96 29.77
CA SER A 143 -26.66 21.07 29.21
C SER A 143 -26.63 21.18 27.67
N SER A 144 -27.60 21.88 27.10
CA SER A 144 -27.40 22.51 25.79
C SER A 144 -26.38 23.65 25.95
N PRO A 145 -25.31 23.73 25.15
CA PRO A 145 -24.48 24.93 25.09
C PRO A 145 -25.31 26.09 24.52
N GLY A 146 -25.11 27.27 25.09
CA GLY A 146 -25.93 28.45 24.82
C GLY A 146 -25.80 29.00 23.39
N PRO A 147 -26.73 29.89 22.99
CA PRO A 147 -26.84 30.46 21.64
C PRO A 147 -25.59 31.20 21.12
N GLU A 148 -24.61 31.49 21.97
CA GLU A 148 -23.34 32.11 21.58
C GLU A 148 -22.47 31.25 20.66
N LEU A 149 -22.58 29.91 20.71
CA LEU A 149 -21.81 29.02 19.84
C LEU A 149 -22.28 29.10 18.38
N VAL A 150 -23.59 29.31 18.17
CA VAL A 150 -24.21 29.44 16.84
C VAL A 150 -23.76 30.73 16.15
N ALA A 151 -23.50 31.80 16.92
CA ALA A 151 -23.10 33.11 16.40
C ALA A 151 -21.60 33.21 16.03
N LYS A 152 -20.76 32.27 16.47
CA LYS A 152 -19.30 32.28 16.24
C LYS A 152 -18.82 31.36 15.11
N LEU A 153 -19.74 30.68 14.42
CA LEU A 153 -19.39 29.86 13.26
C LEU A 153 -19.27 30.76 12.02
N PRO A 154 -18.17 30.66 11.24
CA PRO A 154 -18.01 31.48 10.03
C PRO A 154 -19.08 31.13 8.98
N GLU A 155 -19.52 32.13 8.22
CA GLU A 155 -20.46 31.89 7.12
C GLU A 155 -19.83 30.98 6.04
N PRO A 156 -20.57 29.97 5.54
CA PRO A 156 -20.03 29.00 4.60
C PRO A 156 -19.68 29.68 3.29
N ARG A 157 -18.37 29.78 3.00
CA ARG A 157 -17.92 30.05 1.64
C ARG A 157 -17.93 28.72 0.88
N PRO A 158 -18.51 28.66 -0.33
CA PRO A 158 -18.38 27.49 -1.16
C PRO A 158 -16.90 27.29 -1.46
N ILE A 159 -16.35 26.17 -1.04
CA ILE A 159 -15.13 25.65 -1.66
C ILE A 159 -15.54 25.33 -3.09
N ILE A 160 -15.02 26.10 -4.04
CA ILE A 160 -14.98 25.66 -5.44
C ILE A 160 -13.95 24.55 -5.46
N THR A 161 -14.37 23.33 -5.13
CA THR A 161 -13.61 22.16 -5.50
C THR A 161 -13.59 22.19 -7.01
N PRO A 162 -12.42 22.22 -7.67
CA PRO A 162 -12.42 21.95 -9.10
C PRO A 162 -13.17 20.62 -9.29
N PRO A 163 -14.02 20.49 -10.32
CA PRO A 163 -14.68 19.21 -10.58
C PRO A 163 -13.59 18.14 -10.67
N PRO A 164 -13.88 16.87 -10.30
CA PRO A 164 -12.93 15.80 -10.49
C PRO A 164 -12.70 15.66 -11.99
N ASN A 165 -11.69 16.35 -12.50
CA ASN A 165 -11.03 15.93 -13.70
C ASN A 165 -10.20 14.71 -13.29
N VAL A 166 -10.83 13.54 -13.23
CA VAL A 166 -10.13 12.30 -13.54
C VAL A 166 -9.96 12.29 -15.06
N ILE A 167 -9.13 13.21 -15.54
CA ILE A 167 -8.18 12.91 -16.57
C ILE A 167 -6.90 12.80 -15.74
N VAL A 168 -6.54 11.57 -15.33
CA VAL A 168 -5.14 11.33 -15.04
C VAL A 168 -4.49 11.59 -16.39
N THR A 169 -3.92 12.79 -16.59
CA THR A 169 -2.86 12.89 -17.60
C THR A 169 -1.91 11.77 -17.19
N PRO A 170 -1.76 10.75 -18.03
CA PRO A 170 -0.94 9.60 -17.69
C PRO A 170 0.42 10.15 -17.27
N PRO A 171 0.99 9.66 -16.16
CA PRO A 171 2.32 10.14 -15.79
C PRO A 171 3.24 9.93 -17.00
N GLU A 172 3.98 10.98 -17.39
CA GLU A 172 4.95 10.92 -18.50
C GLU A 172 6.10 9.95 -18.20
N SER A 173 6.10 9.32 -17.02
CA SER A 173 7.10 8.33 -16.63
C SER A 173 7.00 7.09 -17.51
N PRO A 174 8.12 6.63 -18.10
CA PRO A 174 8.12 5.39 -18.87
C PRO A 174 7.75 4.17 -18.00
N LEU A 175 7.29 3.10 -18.64
CA LEU A 175 6.90 1.85 -17.99
C LEU A 175 7.89 0.73 -18.32
N VAL A 176 8.43 0.12 -17.26
CA VAL A 176 9.19 -1.15 -17.35
C VAL A 176 8.20 -2.26 -17.03
N LEU A 177 8.14 -3.25 -17.91
CA LEU A 177 7.40 -4.49 -17.68
C LEU A 177 8.37 -5.63 -17.39
N THR A 178 8.19 -6.28 -16.26
CA THR A 178 8.90 -7.49 -15.85
C THR A 178 8.02 -8.71 -16.11
N ALA A 179 8.57 -9.74 -16.75
CA ALA A 179 7.90 -11.02 -16.93
C ALA A 179 8.52 -12.09 -16.02
N ALA A 180 7.75 -12.60 -15.06
CA ALA A 180 8.13 -13.70 -14.17
C ALA A 180 7.61 -15.02 -14.73
N ILE A 181 8.47 -15.69 -15.51
CA ILE A 181 8.01 -16.67 -16.52
C ILE A 181 7.78 -18.08 -15.98
N VAL A 182 8.25 -18.42 -14.77
CA VAL A 182 8.19 -19.79 -14.25
C VAL A 182 8.06 -19.93 -12.73
N GLY A 183 8.82 -19.18 -11.92
CA GLY A 183 8.83 -19.29 -10.47
C GLY A 183 9.27 -20.64 -9.91
N ALA A 184 8.98 -20.86 -8.62
CA ALA A 184 9.29 -22.10 -7.89
C ALA A 184 8.06 -22.97 -7.57
N GLU A 185 6.88 -22.37 -7.35
CA GLU A 185 5.70 -23.08 -6.80
C GLU A 185 4.77 -23.67 -7.86
N VAL A 186 4.58 -22.98 -8.99
CA VAL A 186 3.69 -23.45 -10.07
C VAL A 186 4.30 -24.68 -10.73
N THR A 187 3.49 -25.70 -11.04
CA THR A 187 3.94 -26.93 -11.71
C THR A 187 3.14 -27.17 -12.99
N ARG A 188 3.61 -28.09 -13.84
CA ARG A 188 2.87 -28.48 -15.06
C ARG A 188 1.52 -29.14 -14.79
N ALA A 189 1.27 -29.61 -13.57
CA ALA A 189 -0.05 -30.07 -13.16
C ALA A 189 -1.05 -28.91 -13.02
N HIS A 190 -0.57 -27.70 -12.68
CA HIS A 190 -1.41 -26.49 -12.61
C HIS A 190 -1.65 -25.88 -14.00
N THR A 191 -0.62 -25.86 -14.86
CA THR A 191 -0.73 -25.35 -16.23
C THR A 191 0.25 -26.06 -17.17
N PRO A 192 -0.19 -26.55 -18.34
CA PRO A 192 0.72 -27.20 -19.29
C PRO A 192 1.69 -26.23 -19.97
N TYR A 193 1.45 -24.92 -19.84
CA TYR A 193 2.23 -23.87 -20.50
C TYR A 193 3.45 -23.40 -19.70
N LEU A 194 3.75 -24.05 -18.57
CA LEU A 194 4.91 -23.69 -17.74
C LEU A 194 6.23 -24.10 -18.44
N PRO A 195 7.12 -23.15 -18.78
CA PRO A 195 8.42 -23.46 -19.37
C PRO A 195 9.35 -24.08 -18.32
N ILE A 196 10.07 -25.14 -18.67
CA ILE A 196 10.97 -25.87 -17.76
C ILE A 196 12.38 -25.90 -18.33
N THR A 197 12.54 -26.30 -19.59
CA THR A 197 13.86 -26.44 -20.22
C THR A 197 14.45 -25.09 -20.59
N ALA A 198 15.78 -25.01 -20.72
CA ALA A 198 16.46 -23.80 -21.18
C ALA A 198 15.92 -23.27 -22.52
N GLN A 199 15.56 -24.18 -23.44
CA GLN A 199 14.97 -23.80 -24.73
C GLN A 199 13.57 -23.20 -24.56
N GLU A 200 12.70 -23.83 -23.77
CA GLU A 200 11.35 -23.30 -23.49
C GLU A 200 11.42 -21.94 -22.77
N LEU A 201 12.35 -21.78 -21.83
CA LEU A 201 12.57 -20.50 -21.13
C LEU A 201 13.03 -19.41 -22.12
N ALA A 202 13.93 -19.73 -23.05
CA ALA A 202 14.36 -18.79 -24.09
C ALA A 202 13.24 -18.42 -25.07
N ASP A 203 12.43 -19.40 -25.47
CA ASP A 203 11.27 -19.17 -26.34
C ASP A 203 10.23 -18.27 -25.67
N GLU A 204 9.94 -18.54 -24.40
CA GLU A 204 8.98 -17.75 -23.62
C GLU A 204 9.50 -16.34 -23.33
N ALA A 205 10.80 -16.19 -23.01
CA ALA A 205 11.44 -14.89 -22.84
C ALA A 205 11.37 -14.05 -24.12
N ALA A 206 11.65 -14.63 -25.29
CA ALA A 206 11.54 -13.94 -26.57
C ALA A 206 10.09 -13.52 -26.87
N ARG A 207 9.11 -14.39 -26.62
CA ARG A 207 7.69 -14.02 -26.74
C ARG A 207 7.28 -12.90 -25.79
N CYS A 208 7.78 -12.91 -24.55
CA CYS A 208 7.54 -11.85 -23.58
C CYS A 208 8.19 -10.53 -24.02
N ARG A 209 9.40 -10.58 -24.60
CA ARG A 209 10.07 -9.42 -25.19
C ARG A 209 9.23 -8.80 -26.29
N ASP A 210 8.78 -9.61 -27.25
CA ASP A 210 7.93 -9.16 -28.37
C ASP A 210 6.61 -8.54 -27.88
N ALA A 211 6.09 -9.03 -26.74
CA ALA A 211 4.91 -8.50 -26.10
C ALA A 211 5.14 -7.20 -25.29
N GLY A 212 6.40 -6.80 -25.07
CA GLY A 212 6.77 -5.55 -24.39
C GLY A 212 7.51 -5.71 -23.06
N ALA A 213 7.90 -6.92 -22.63
CA ALA A 213 8.72 -7.09 -21.44
C ALA A 213 10.14 -6.57 -21.69
N ALA A 214 10.68 -5.82 -20.73
CA ALA A 214 12.07 -5.38 -20.73
C ALA A 214 12.95 -6.21 -19.79
N VAL A 215 12.35 -6.82 -18.77
CA VAL A 215 13.02 -7.64 -17.75
C VAL A 215 12.39 -9.04 -17.73
N ILE A 216 13.22 -10.07 -17.66
CA ILE A 216 12.80 -11.44 -17.34
C ILE A 216 13.25 -11.77 -15.92
N HIS A 217 12.28 -11.98 -15.04
CA HIS A 217 12.51 -12.57 -13.73
C HIS A 217 12.62 -14.10 -13.90
N LEU A 218 13.79 -14.63 -13.57
CA LEU A 218 14.20 -15.98 -13.93
C LEU A 218 14.40 -16.86 -12.70
N HIS A 219 13.68 -17.97 -12.72
CA HIS A 219 13.95 -19.19 -11.98
C HIS A 219 14.31 -20.30 -12.98
N VAL A 220 14.92 -21.38 -12.51
CA VAL A 220 15.12 -22.60 -13.30
C VAL A 220 14.55 -23.82 -12.57
N ARG A 221 14.30 -24.87 -13.34
CA ARG A 221 13.73 -26.14 -12.85
C ARG A 221 14.65 -27.29 -13.21
N ASN A 222 14.66 -28.32 -12.37
CA ASN A 222 15.22 -29.62 -12.76
C ASN A 222 14.33 -30.27 -13.83
N ALA A 223 14.83 -31.32 -14.48
CA ALA A 223 14.10 -32.03 -15.54
C ALA A 223 12.75 -32.62 -15.07
N ASP A 224 12.62 -32.92 -13.78
CA ASP A 224 11.38 -33.40 -13.16
C ASP A 224 10.39 -32.26 -12.81
N GLY A 225 10.76 -31.00 -13.02
CA GLY A 225 9.97 -29.81 -12.72
C GLY A 225 10.16 -29.24 -11.31
N SER A 226 10.95 -29.89 -10.45
CA SER A 226 11.28 -29.35 -9.12
C SER A 226 12.13 -28.08 -9.25
N ALA A 227 12.01 -27.17 -8.28
CA ALA A 227 12.79 -25.92 -8.28
C ALA A 227 14.28 -26.18 -8.11
N SER A 228 15.11 -25.37 -8.74
CA SER A 228 16.58 -25.48 -8.65
C SER A 228 17.23 -24.10 -8.61
N GLN A 229 18.36 -24.01 -7.90
CA GLN A 229 19.24 -22.83 -7.90
C GLN A 229 20.63 -23.16 -8.46
N SER A 230 20.74 -24.21 -9.28
CA SER A 230 21.98 -24.61 -9.93
C SER A 230 22.50 -23.50 -10.85
N SER A 231 23.74 -23.06 -10.63
CA SER A 231 24.44 -22.10 -11.49
C SER A 231 24.61 -22.62 -12.91
N GLU A 232 24.72 -23.94 -13.11
CA GLU A 232 24.83 -24.57 -14.43
C GLU A 232 23.52 -24.44 -15.22
N LEU A 233 22.38 -24.74 -14.57
CA LEU A 233 21.05 -24.62 -15.19
C LEU A 233 20.72 -23.15 -15.50
N PHE A 234 21.04 -22.24 -14.58
CA PHE A 234 20.93 -20.81 -14.85
C PHE A 234 21.83 -20.37 -15.99
N GLY A 235 23.10 -20.81 -16.02
CA GLY A 235 24.04 -20.49 -17.07
C GLY A 235 23.54 -20.94 -18.46
N GLU A 236 23.00 -22.15 -18.56
CA GLU A 236 22.40 -22.65 -19.78
C GLU A 236 21.17 -21.82 -20.20
N ALA A 237 20.21 -21.60 -19.30
CA ALA A 237 19.02 -20.81 -19.59
C ALA A 237 19.37 -19.38 -20.02
N ILE A 238 20.29 -18.72 -19.32
CA ILE A 238 20.77 -17.37 -19.62
C ILE A 238 21.43 -17.31 -21.00
N ALA A 239 22.28 -18.28 -21.34
CA ALA A 239 22.91 -18.36 -22.65
C ALA A 239 21.86 -18.46 -23.77
N ARG A 240 20.87 -19.35 -23.61
CA ARG A 240 19.79 -19.53 -24.60
C ARG A 240 18.89 -18.31 -24.73
N ILE A 241 18.55 -17.64 -23.63
CA ILE A 241 17.76 -16.40 -23.66
C ILE A 241 18.52 -15.32 -24.44
N ARG A 242 19.82 -15.14 -24.17
CA ARG A 242 20.67 -14.15 -24.85
C ARG A 242 20.88 -14.43 -26.33
N GLU A 243 20.78 -15.69 -26.77
CA GLU A 243 20.77 -16.03 -28.20
C GLU A 243 19.52 -15.51 -28.93
N LYS A 244 18.41 -15.28 -28.22
CA LYS A 244 17.11 -14.92 -28.81
C LYS A 244 16.66 -13.49 -28.55
N THR A 245 17.10 -12.89 -27.45
CA THR A 245 16.59 -11.58 -27.02
C THR A 245 17.59 -10.82 -26.15
N ASP A 246 17.38 -9.51 -26.08
CA ASP A 246 18.16 -8.45 -25.41
C ASP A 246 17.62 -8.06 -24.02
N VAL A 247 16.60 -8.77 -23.51
CA VAL A 247 16.01 -8.52 -22.18
C VAL A 247 17.06 -8.44 -21.07
N ILE A 248 16.75 -7.62 -20.06
CA ILE A 248 17.47 -7.65 -18.79
C ILE A 248 17.14 -8.98 -18.10
N ILE A 249 18.17 -9.73 -17.75
CA ILE A 249 18.01 -10.98 -16.99
C ILE A 249 18.13 -10.66 -15.50
N GLN A 250 17.07 -10.98 -14.77
CA GLN A 250 16.98 -10.86 -13.32
C GLN A 250 16.86 -12.25 -12.69
N THR A 251 17.91 -12.74 -12.03
CA THR A 251 17.83 -14.06 -11.38
C THR A 251 17.23 -13.95 -9.99
N SER A 252 16.42 -14.94 -9.61
CA SER A 252 15.89 -15.00 -8.25
C SER A 252 16.95 -15.46 -7.25
N THR A 253 17.12 -14.72 -6.16
CA THR A 253 17.82 -15.21 -4.95
C THR A 253 16.83 -15.68 -3.88
N GLY A 254 15.54 -15.81 -4.22
CA GLY A 254 14.54 -16.40 -3.35
C GLY A 254 14.60 -17.92 -3.34
N GLY A 255 14.74 -18.53 -4.52
CA GLY A 255 14.66 -19.98 -4.68
C GLY A 255 13.27 -20.51 -4.33
N ALA A 256 13.22 -21.75 -3.83
CA ALA A 256 12.02 -22.34 -3.24
C ALA A 256 12.09 -22.31 -1.71
N VAL A 257 10.93 -22.45 -1.07
CA VAL A 257 10.84 -22.62 0.39
C VAL A 257 11.73 -23.79 0.84
N GLY A 258 12.52 -23.56 1.89
CA GLY A 258 13.42 -24.55 2.48
C GLY A 258 14.85 -24.58 1.93
N MET A 259 15.16 -23.84 0.86
CA MET A 259 16.54 -23.74 0.35
C MET A 259 17.45 -22.94 1.29
N SER A 260 18.69 -23.37 1.43
CA SER A 260 19.71 -22.64 2.18
C SER A 260 20.13 -21.35 1.47
N VAL A 261 20.71 -20.41 2.22
CA VAL A 261 21.25 -19.16 1.64
C VAL A 261 22.31 -19.45 0.58
N GLU A 262 23.21 -20.41 0.80
CA GLU A 262 24.25 -20.77 -0.16
C GLU A 262 23.67 -21.29 -1.49
N GLU A 263 22.66 -22.16 -1.43
CA GLU A 263 21.96 -22.61 -2.62
C GLU A 263 21.31 -21.44 -3.37
N ARG A 264 20.62 -20.55 -2.63
CA ARG A 264 19.94 -19.38 -3.19
C ARG A 264 20.88 -18.37 -3.86
N LEU A 265 22.17 -18.40 -3.55
CA LEU A 265 23.20 -17.54 -4.15
C LEU A 265 23.81 -18.12 -5.44
N GLY A 266 23.54 -19.40 -5.75
CA GLY A 266 24.05 -20.08 -6.94
C GLY A 266 23.93 -19.29 -8.25
N PRO A 267 22.77 -18.67 -8.57
CA PRO A 267 22.57 -17.95 -9.82
C PRO A 267 23.50 -16.74 -10.00
N LEU A 268 24.03 -16.16 -8.92
CA LEU A 268 24.92 -15.00 -8.99
C LEU A 268 26.28 -15.33 -9.63
N ALA A 269 26.67 -16.61 -9.68
CA ALA A 269 27.86 -17.04 -10.41
C ALA A 269 27.76 -16.71 -11.92
N CYS A 270 26.55 -16.58 -12.46
CA CYS A 270 26.28 -16.21 -13.84
C CYS A 270 26.41 -14.70 -14.11
N LYS A 271 26.67 -13.88 -13.07
CA LYS A 271 26.77 -12.41 -13.14
C LYS A 271 25.60 -11.78 -13.91
N PRO A 272 24.35 -11.99 -13.46
CA PRO A 272 23.19 -11.38 -14.09
C PRO A 272 23.21 -9.86 -13.92
N GLU A 273 22.49 -9.13 -14.76
CA GLU A 273 22.41 -7.67 -14.65
C GLU A 273 21.63 -7.25 -13.39
N MET A 274 20.59 -8.02 -13.07
CA MET A 274 19.80 -7.85 -11.86
C MET A 274 19.69 -9.15 -11.07
N ALA A 275 19.44 -9.03 -9.78
CA ALA A 275 18.99 -10.14 -8.95
C ALA A 275 17.93 -9.65 -7.96
N THR A 276 16.99 -10.51 -7.59
CA THR A 276 16.02 -10.14 -6.55
C THR A 276 16.64 -10.24 -5.17
N LEU A 277 16.18 -9.41 -4.24
CA LEU A 277 16.56 -9.44 -2.83
C LEU A 277 15.29 -9.39 -1.99
N ASN A 278 14.97 -10.49 -1.32
CA ASN A 278 13.87 -10.53 -0.37
C ASN A 278 14.21 -9.76 0.90
N CYS A 279 13.47 -8.69 1.18
CA CYS A 279 13.79 -7.75 2.24
C CYS A 279 13.15 -8.08 3.61
N GLY A 280 12.69 -9.32 3.80
CA GLY A 280 12.21 -9.80 5.10
C GLY A 280 11.56 -11.18 5.07
N THR A 281 11.35 -11.74 6.26
CA THR A 281 10.68 -13.03 6.47
C THR A 281 9.16 -12.84 6.51
N ILE A 282 8.43 -13.75 5.87
CA ILE A 282 6.96 -13.82 5.94
C ILE A 282 6.48 -15.26 6.12
N ASN A 283 5.25 -15.42 6.59
CA ASN A 283 4.50 -16.64 6.30
C ASN A 283 4.25 -16.72 4.79
N PHE A 284 4.32 -17.92 4.23
CA PHE A 284 4.17 -18.16 2.80
C PHE A 284 3.35 -19.44 2.59
N GLY A 285 2.03 -19.27 2.43
CA GLY A 285 1.11 -20.40 2.48
C GLY A 285 1.12 -21.07 3.86
N ASP A 286 1.36 -22.39 3.88
CA ASP A 286 1.48 -23.18 5.11
C ASP A 286 2.91 -23.15 5.69
N ASP A 287 3.87 -22.55 4.97
CA ASP A 287 5.29 -22.51 5.34
C ASP A 287 5.75 -21.10 5.76
N ILE A 288 7.06 -20.94 6.01
CA ILE A 288 7.72 -19.66 6.31
C ILE A 288 8.82 -19.43 5.27
N PHE A 289 8.77 -18.29 4.59
CA PHE A 289 9.84 -17.87 3.69
C PHE A 289 10.87 -17.04 4.44
N VAL A 290 11.92 -17.72 4.92
CA VAL A 290 12.91 -17.16 5.85
C VAL A 290 13.94 -16.28 5.13
N ASN A 291 14.02 -15.02 5.55
CA ASN A 291 15.06 -14.06 5.18
C ASN A 291 15.44 -13.27 6.43
N THR A 292 16.31 -13.85 7.25
CA THR A 292 16.77 -13.14 8.46
C THR A 292 17.61 -11.93 8.06
N ARG A 293 17.67 -10.89 8.90
CA ARG A 293 18.47 -9.70 8.59
C ARG A 293 19.94 -10.01 8.28
N PRO A 294 20.64 -10.90 9.01
CA PRO A 294 21.98 -11.35 8.62
C PRO A 294 22.04 -11.96 7.21
N ASP A 295 21.08 -12.80 6.84
CA ASP A 295 21.02 -13.42 5.51
C ASP A 295 20.78 -12.38 4.42
N ILE A 296 19.85 -11.44 4.66
CA ILE A 296 19.58 -10.33 3.75
C ILE A 296 20.84 -9.52 3.47
N ARG A 297 21.61 -9.18 4.52
CA ARG A 297 22.90 -8.48 4.36
C ARG A 297 23.92 -9.31 3.58
N ALA A 298 24.00 -10.61 3.85
CA ALA A 298 24.90 -11.51 3.15
C ALA A 298 24.54 -11.56 1.66
N ILE A 299 23.27 -11.78 1.33
CA ILE A 299 22.78 -11.83 -0.05
C ILE A 299 22.98 -10.48 -0.75
N ALA A 300 22.64 -9.36 -0.12
CA ALA A 300 22.87 -8.02 -0.68
C ALA A 300 24.34 -7.78 -1.06
N ARG A 301 25.27 -8.19 -0.17
CA ARG A 301 26.71 -8.10 -0.44
C ARG A 301 27.10 -8.94 -1.66
N ARG A 302 26.59 -10.17 -1.75
CA ARG A 302 26.90 -11.11 -2.85
C ARG A 302 26.31 -10.64 -4.19
N ILE A 303 25.11 -10.06 -4.19
CA ILE A 303 24.51 -9.42 -5.38
C ILE A 303 25.44 -8.31 -5.89
N ARG A 304 25.91 -7.43 -5.00
CA ARG A 304 26.84 -6.36 -5.34
C ARG A 304 28.19 -6.89 -5.84
N GLU A 305 28.74 -7.91 -5.21
CA GLU A 305 30.00 -8.57 -5.64
C GLU A 305 29.88 -9.21 -7.04
N ALA A 306 28.70 -9.70 -7.41
CA ALA A 306 28.43 -10.20 -8.75
C ALA A 306 28.33 -9.09 -9.82
N GLY A 307 28.28 -7.83 -9.41
CA GLY A 307 28.08 -6.67 -10.29
C GLY A 307 26.61 -6.44 -10.66
N SER A 308 25.68 -7.09 -9.97
CA SER A 308 24.24 -6.98 -10.21
C SER A 308 23.62 -5.86 -9.38
N ILE A 309 22.54 -5.26 -9.88
CA ILE A 309 21.66 -4.40 -9.06
C ILE A 309 20.54 -5.24 -8.42
N ALA A 310 20.02 -4.78 -7.27
CA ALA A 310 18.97 -5.49 -6.55
C ALA A 310 17.56 -4.96 -6.90
N GLU A 311 16.64 -5.85 -7.24
CA GLU A 311 15.20 -5.59 -7.10
C GLU A 311 14.75 -5.97 -5.69
N LEU A 312 14.15 -5.03 -4.96
CA LEU A 312 13.88 -5.14 -3.53
C LEU A 312 12.47 -5.67 -3.29
N GLU A 313 12.36 -6.98 -3.08
CA GLU A 313 11.10 -7.71 -2.92
C GLU A 313 10.50 -7.43 -1.53
N CYS A 314 9.42 -6.65 -1.52
CA CYS A 314 8.74 -6.15 -0.33
C CYS A 314 7.32 -6.73 -0.24
N TYR A 315 7.16 -7.70 0.65
CA TYR A 315 5.88 -8.34 0.98
C TYR A 315 5.15 -7.63 2.12
N GLU A 316 5.84 -6.76 2.85
CA GLU A 316 5.32 -6.00 3.98
C GLU A 316 5.99 -4.62 4.02
N VAL A 317 5.34 -3.65 4.68
CA VAL A 317 5.89 -2.29 4.79
C VAL A 317 7.24 -2.25 5.51
N GLY A 318 7.46 -3.14 6.49
CA GLY A 318 8.74 -3.25 7.20
C GLY A 318 9.92 -3.60 6.29
N HIS A 319 9.66 -4.27 5.17
CA HIS A 319 10.70 -4.66 4.21
C HIS A 319 11.27 -3.45 3.45
N ILE A 320 10.44 -2.41 3.24
CA ILE A 320 10.89 -1.13 2.65
C ILE A 320 11.94 -0.49 3.58
N HIS A 321 11.68 -0.49 4.88
CA HIS A 321 12.61 0.05 5.87
C HIS A 321 13.89 -0.79 6.00
N GLU A 322 13.80 -2.11 5.81
CA GLU A 322 14.99 -2.96 5.76
C GLU A 322 15.87 -2.60 4.56
N ALA A 323 15.30 -2.43 3.37
CA ALA A 323 16.05 -1.99 2.20
C ALA A 323 16.71 -0.60 2.40
N ILE A 324 15.98 0.35 3.00
CA ILE A 324 16.54 1.66 3.36
C ILE A 324 17.71 1.51 4.35
N ALA A 325 17.63 0.57 5.29
CA ALA A 325 18.74 0.28 6.20
C ALA A 325 19.95 -0.29 5.45
N LEU A 326 19.76 -1.22 4.49
CA LEU A 326 20.84 -1.73 3.65
C LEU A 326 21.53 -0.64 2.84
N LEU A 327 20.77 0.35 2.32
CA LEU A 327 21.35 1.51 1.63
C LEU A 327 22.24 2.32 2.58
N LYS A 328 21.78 2.59 3.81
CA LYS A 328 22.57 3.30 4.83
C LYS A 328 23.83 2.54 5.25
N GLU A 329 23.77 1.21 5.26
CA GLU A 329 24.91 0.33 5.50
C GLU A 329 25.85 0.24 4.27
N GLY A 330 25.47 0.85 3.14
CA GLY A 330 26.23 0.85 1.89
C GLY A 330 26.24 -0.51 1.19
N LEU A 331 25.32 -1.42 1.52
CA LEU A 331 25.26 -2.78 0.94
C LEU A 331 24.56 -2.82 -0.41
N ILE A 332 23.70 -1.84 -0.70
CA ILE A 332 23.03 -1.62 -1.98
C ILE A 332 23.26 -0.17 -2.45
N GLY A 333 23.02 0.11 -3.73
CA GLY A 333 23.22 1.43 -4.33
C GLY A 333 21.95 2.01 -4.96
N GLU A 334 21.97 3.32 -5.23
CA GLU A 334 20.91 4.03 -5.93
C GLU A 334 21.06 3.93 -7.47
N PRO A 335 19.96 4.03 -8.25
CA PRO A 335 18.57 4.18 -7.80
C PRO A 335 18.02 2.89 -7.17
N LEU A 336 17.20 3.01 -6.13
CA LEU A 336 16.51 1.86 -5.56
C LEU A 336 15.31 1.45 -6.43
N HIS A 337 15.13 0.15 -6.64
CA HIS A 337 13.96 -0.42 -7.31
C HIS A 337 13.18 -1.33 -6.35
N PHE A 338 12.02 -0.88 -5.90
CA PHE A 338 11.15 -1.64 -4.98
C PHE A 338 10.13 -2.47 -5.74
N GLN A 339 10.01 -3.76 -5.43
CA GLN A 339 8.97 -4.63 -5.94
C GLN A 339 7.97 -4.91 -4.83
N PHE A 340 6.76 -4.36 -4.93
CA PHE A 340 5.69 -4.66 -3.98
C PHE A 340 5.05 -5.98 -4.38
N VAL A 341 5.18 -7.00 -3.53
CA VAL A 341 4.63 -8.34 -3.77
C VAL A 341 3.40 -8.54 -2.91
N LEU A 342 2.23 -8.66 -3.55
CA LEU A 342 0.94 -8.59 -2.88
C LEU A 342 0.13 -9.87 -3.06
N GLY A 343 -0.60 -10.26 -2.02
CA GLY A 343 -1.58 -11.35 -2.10
C GLY A 343 -1.02 -12.75 -1.94
N VAL A 344 0.23 -12.89 -1.51
CA VAL A 344 0.78 -14.14 -0.99
C VAL A 344 0.01 -14.49 0.30
N PRO A 345 -0.58 -15.69 0.42
CA PRO A 345 -1.23 -16.12 1.66
C PRO A 345 -0.24 -16.06 2.83
N GLY A 346 -0.55 -15.28 3.86
CA GLY A 346 0.35 -15.07 5.01
C GLY A 346 1.10 -13.72 5.02
N ALA A 347 0.98 -12.93 3.95
CA ALA A 347 1.55 -11.58 3.84
C ALA A 347 0.50 -10.52 3.45
N ILE A 348 0.93 -9.31 3.10
CA ILE A 348 0.04 -8.19 2.81
C ILE A 348 -0.91 -8.47 1.64
N MET A 349 -2.19 -8.17 1.85
CA MET A 349 -3.23 -8.36 0.84
C MET A 349 -3.38 -7.13 -0.08
N PRO A 350 -3.68 -7.34 -1.37
CA PRO A 350 -3.73 -6.27 -2.36
C PRO A 350 -4.96 -5.39 -2.18
N SER A 351 -4.73 -4.07 -2.09
CA SER A 351 -5.75 -3.03 -2.22
C SER A 351 -5.09 -1.73 -2.71
N GLU A 352 -5.89 -0.80 -3.22
CA GLU A 352 -5.38 0.51 -3.62
C GLU A 352 -4.74 1.26 -2.44
N ALA A 353 -5.38 1.21 -1.27
CA ALA A 353 -4.85 1.82 -0.05
C ALA A 353 -3.48 1.27 0.33
N VAL A 354 -3.26 -0.04 0.15
CA VAL A 354 -1.95 -0.69 0.41
C VAL A 354 -0.89 -0.18 -0.55
N ILE A 355 -1.16 -0.11 -1.86
CA ILE A 355 -0.18 0.40 -2.84
C ILE A 355 0.16 1.86 -2.55
N GLN A 356 -0.84 2.70 -2.29
CA GLN A 356 -0.63 4.10 -1.94
C GLN A 356 0.20 4.24 -0.65
N PHE A 357 -0.09 3.42 0.35
CA PHE A 357 0.65 3.41 1.60
C PHE A 357 2.11 2.99 1.39
N MET A 358 2.37 1.83 0.76
CA MET A 358 3.75 1.38 0.48
C MET A 358 4.53 2.38 -0.36
N ARG A 359 3.90 2.96 -1.40
CA ARG A 359 4.49 4.05 -2.20
C ARG A 359 4.85 5.27 -1.36
N SER A 360 4.07 5.62 -0.34
CA SER A 360 4.39 6.76 0.53
C SER A 360 5.62 6.53 1.42
N GLN A 361 6.09 5.28 1.55
CA GLN A 361 7.21 4.92 2.42
C GLN A 361 8.57 4.82 1.69
N ILE A 362 8.59 4.78 0.36
CA ILE A 362 9.85 4.71 -0.40
C ILE A 362 10.51 6.10 -0.49
N PRO A 363 11.86 6.19 -0.53
CA PRO A 363 12.55 7.47 -0.64
C PRO A 363 12.34 8.12 -2.01
N ALA A 364 12.48 9.45 -2.06
CA ALA A 364 12.47 10.18 -3.33
C ALA A 364 13.57 9.67 -4.27
N GLY A 365 13.29 9.60 -5.56
CA GLY A 365 14.23 9.06 -6.57
C GLY A 365 14.22 7.54 -6.70
N ALA A 366 13.59 6.80 -5.77
CA ALA A 366 13.34 5.37 -5.94
C ALA A 366 12.24 5.11 -6.97
N THR A 367 12.37 3.99 -7.67
CA THR A 367 11.34 3.42 -8.54
C THR A 367 10.62 2.29 -7.81
N TRP A 368 9.39 1.97 -8.23
CA TRP A 368 8.61 0.90 -7.62
C TRP A 368 7.78 0.15 -8.67
N ALA A 369 7.57 -1.14 -8.45
CA ALA A 369 6.78 -2.04 -9.27
C ALA A 369 5.75 -2.79 -8.42
N VAL A 370 4.75 -3.42 -9.05
CA VAL A 370 3.78 -4.30 -8.37
C VAL A 370 3.72 -5.67 -9.04
N ALA A 371 3.77 -6.71 -8.21
CA ALA A 371 3.51 -8.11 -8.53
C ALA A 371 2.39 -8.55 -7.59
N ALA A 372 1.28 -9.06 -8.13
CA ALA A 372 0.17 -9.50 -7.31
C ALA A 372 -0.27 -10.91 -7.71
N VAL A 373 -0.52 -11.75 -6.72
CA VAL A 373 -0.74 -13.19 -6.93
C VAL A 373 -2.15 -13.50 -7.45
N GLY A 374 -2.21 -14.39 -8.43
CA GLY A 374 -3.42 -14.97 -9.00
C GLY A 374 -4.39 -13.92 -9.55
N ARG A 375 -5.65 -13.98 -9.10
CA ARG A 375 -6.72 -13.07 -9.54
C ARG A 375 -6.41 -11.58 -9.29
N HIS A 376 -5.44 -11.28 -8.44
CA HIS A 376 -5.07 -9.91 -8.09
C HIS A 376 -4.06 -9.30 -9.06
N GLN A 377 -3.37 -10.10 -9.89
CA GLN A 377 -2.38 -9.62 -10.86
C GLN A 377 -2.93 -8.49 -11.70
N ARG A 378 -4.00 -8.75 -12.47
CA ARG A 378 -4.59 -7.76 -13.39
C ARG A 378 -4.97 -6.44 -12.71
N PRO A 379 -5.85 -6.38 -11.70
CA PRO A 379 -6.28 -5.10 -11.13
C PRO A 379 -5.11 -4.33 -10.50
N MET A 380 -4.12 -5.01 -9.92
CA MET A 380 -2.98 -4.34 -9.29
C MET A 380 -1.93 -3.87 -10.31
N THR A 381 -1.67 -4.65 -11.37
CA THR A 381 -0.85 -4.21 -12.51
C THR A 381 -1.44 -2.96 -13.15
N GLU A 382 -2.74 -2.96 -13.45
CA GLU A 382 -3.44 -1.81 -14.03
C GLU A 382 -3.35 -0.57 -13.12
N LEU A 383 -3.50 -0.74 -11.81
CA LEU A 383 -3.39 0.34 -10.84
C LEU A 383 -1.95 0.88 -10.73
N ALA A 384 -0.94 0.00 -10.70
CA ALA A 384 0.46 0.42 -10.69
C ALA A 384 0.80 1.26 -11.92
N ILE A 385 0.31 0.84 -13.09
CA ILE A 385 0.50 1.58 -14.36
C ILE A 385 -0.11 2.98 -14.26
N LYS A 386 -1.34 3.11 -13.73
CA LYS A 386 -2.02 4.41 -13.55
C LYS A 386 -1.29 5.33 -12.57
N LEU A 387 -0.73 4.79 -11.51
CA LEU A 387 -0.07 5.54 -10.45
C LEU A 387 1.38 5.91 -10.77
N GLY A 388 1.89 5.54 -11.95
CA GLY A 388 3.24 5.85 -12.42
C GLY A 388 4.31 4.87 -11.95
N GLY A 389 3.94 3.73 -11.37
CA GLY A 389 4.84 2.63 -11.03
C GLY A 389 5.12 1.69 -12.21
N HIS A 390 6.03 0.76 -12.04
CA HIS A 390 6.32 -0.32 -12.96
C HIS A 390 5.41 -1.53 -12.68
N ALA A 391 5.48 -2.58 -13.50
CA ALA A 391 4.64 -3.77 -13.27
C ALA A 391 5.35 -5.07 -13.59
N ARG A 392 5.03 -6.09 -12.80
CA ARG A 392 5.44 -7.48 -13.00
C ARG A 392 4.20 -8.34 -13.27
N VAL A 393 4.30 -9.18 -14.29
CA VAL A 393 3.28 -10.18 -14.66
C VAL A 393 3.97 -11.49 -15.07
N GLY A 394 3.22 -12.58 -15.20
CA GLY A 394 3.75 -13.85 -15.66
C GLY A 394 3.18 -15.06 -14.93
N LEU A 395 3.52 -16.25 -15.42
CA LEU A 395 3.02 -17.53 -14.93
C LEU A 395 3.45 -17.85 -13.49
N GLU A 396 4.55 -17.27 -13.02
CA GLU A 396 4.97 -17.38 -11.63
C GLU A 396 3.90 -16.83 -10.67
N ASP A 397 3.37 -15.65 -11.01
CA ASP A 397 2.45 -14.94 -10.14
C ASP A 397 0.99 -15.33 -10.44
N ASN A 398 0.66 -15.66 -11.70
CA ASN A 398 -0.71 -15.98 -12.13
C ASN A 398 -0.74 -16.80 -13.43
N ILE A 399 -1.44 -17.93 -13.41
CA ILE A 399 -1.58 -18.82 -14.56
C ILE A 399 -2.81 -18.53 -15.44
N TYR A 400 -3.64 -17.55 -15.08
CA TYR A 400 -4.92 -17.28 -15.76
C TYR A 400 -4.88 -16.00 -16.58
N LEU A 401 -5.25 -16.08 -17.86
CA LEU A 401 -5.52 -14.91 -18.68
C LEU A 401 -6.88 -14.29 -18.30
N GLU A 402 -7.92 -15.09 -18.17
CA GLU A 402 -9.24 -14.65 -17.66
C GLU A 402 -9.72 -15.64 -16.61
N LYS A 403 -10.81 -15.31 -15.90
CA LYS A 403 -11.39 -16.24 -14.93
C LYS A 403 -11.71 -17.58 -15.61
N GLY A 404 -10.98 -18.62 -15.24
CA GLY A 404 -11.12 -19.98 -15.79
C GLY A 404 -10.43 -20.22 -17.14
N VAL A 405 -9.71 -19.24 -17.69
CA VAL A 405 -8.95 -19.39 -18.94
C VAL A 405 -7.46 -19.29 -18.63
N LEU A 406 -6.75 -20.40 -18.79
CA LEU A 406 -5.29 -20.43 -18.60
C LEU A 406 -4.57 -19.53 -19.61
N ALA A 407 -3.49 -18.90 -19.17
CA ALA A 407 -2.60 -18.15 -20.04
C ALA A 407 -1.64 -19.12 -20.77
N GLU A 408 -1.57 -18.99 -22.09
CA GLU A 408 -0.68 -19.78 -22.95
C GLU A 408 0.75 -19.21 -22.93
N GLY A 409 1.42 -19.40 -21.80
CA GLY A 409 2.67 -18.72 -21.46
C GLY A 409 2.42 -17.44 -20.65
N SER A 410 3.49 -16.73 -20.36
CA SER A 410 3.50 -15.40 -19.75
C SER A 410 3.27 -14.28 -20.77
N ALA A 411 3.64 -14.49 -22.04
CA ALA A 411 3.53 -13.47 -23.09
C ALA A 411 2.12 -12.85 -23.26
N PRO A 412 1.00 -13.61 -23.19
CA PRO A 412 -0.34 -13.02 -23.23
C PRO A 412 -0.64 -12.04 -22.07
N LEU A 413 -0.06 -12.29 -20.89
CA LEU A 413 -0.21 -11.42 -19.72
C LEU A 413 0.58 -10.12 -19.93
N VAL A 414 1.79 -10.22 -20.46
CA VAL A 414 2.64 -9.07 -20.84
C VAL A 414 1.94 -8.22 -21.91
N ALA A 415 1.46 -8.85 -22.98
CA ALA A 415 0.80 -8.16 -24.10
C ALA A 415 -0.42 -7.36 -23.63
N ARG A 416 -1.17 -7.90 -22.66
CA ARG A 416 -2.28 -7.19 -22.03
C ARG A 416 -1.82 -5.97 -21.23
N ALA A 417 -0.80 -6.13 -20.39
CA ALA A 417 -0.26 -5.02 -19.60
C ALA A 417 0.27 -3.91 -20.51
N ALA A 418 0.98 -4.25 -21.58
CA ALA A 418 1.47 -3.32 -22.58
C ALA A 418 0.33 -2.62 -23.34
N ALA A 419 -0.69 -3.35 -23.77
CA ALA A 419 -1.87 -2.77 -24.41
C ALA A 419 -2.62 -1.80 -23.48
N TYR A 420 -2.70 -2.11 -22.19
CA TYR A 420 -3.29 -1.22 -21.20
C TYR A 420 -2.47 0.08 -21.04
N ALA A 421 -1.15 -0.03 -20.88
CA ALA A 421 -0.27 1.13 -20.82
C ALA A 421 -0.41 2.03 -22.05
N LYS A 422 -0.44 1.43 -23.25
CA LYS A 422 -0.69 2.15 -24.50
C LYS A 422 -2.06 2.82 -24.55
N SER A 423 -3.11 2.18 -24.01
CA SER A 423 -4.45 2.80 -23.93
C SER A 423 -4.48 4.03 -23.02
N LEU A 424 -3.56 4.09 -22.06
CA LEU A 424 -3.30 5.23 -21.22
C LEU A 424 -2.19 6.11 -21.80
N GLY A 425 -1.74 5.97 -23.05
CA GLY A 425 -0.67 6.81 -23.60
C GLY A 425 0.68 6.74 -22.87
N ARG A 426 0.92 5.71 -22.05
CA ARG A 426 2.19 5.50 -21.35
C ARG A 426 3.12 4.60 -22.17
N GLU A 427 4.34 5.06 -22.38
CA GLU A 427 5.36 4.34 -23.15
C GLU A 427 5.86 3.10 -22.39
N VAL A 428 5.79 1.92 -23.02
CA VAL A 428 6.47 0.71 -22.56
C VAL A 428 7.88 0.72 -23.13
N VAL A 429 8.89 0.71 -22.27
CA VAL A 429 10.28 0.86 -22.70
C VAL A 429 10.91 -0.47 -23.14
N ASP A 430 11.92 -0.36 -24.00
CA ASP A 430 12.83 -1.47 -24.31
C ASP A 430 13.86 -1.72 -23.18
N PRO A 431 14.60 -2.85 -23.21
CA PRO A 431 15.65 -3.20 -22.26
C PRO A 431 16.73 -2.16 -22.15
N ASP A 432 17.16 -1.51 -23.23
CA ASP A 432 18.22 -0.50 -23.17
C ASP A 432 17.78 0.73 -22.38
N ARG A 433 16.55 1.20 -22.62
CA ARG A 433 15.98 2.28 -21.83
C ARG A 433 15.67 1.84 -20.40
N ALA A 434 15.24 0.59 -20.19
CA ALA A 434 15.04 0.02 -18.85
C ALA A 434 16.36 -0.05 -18.06
N ARG A 435 17.48 -0.42 -18.68
CA ARG A 435 18.82 -0.43 -18.05
C ARG A 435 19.16 0.94 -17.48
N VAL A 436 18.93 2.01 -18.27
CA VAL A 436 19.17 3.39 -17.81
C VAL A 436 18.25 3.75 -16.63
N LEU A 437 16.96 3.43 -16.71
CA LEU A 437 15.99 3.74 -15.65
C LEU A 437 16.28 3.01 -14.34
N LEU A 438 16.74 1.77 -14.43
CA LEU A 438 17.05 0.93 -13.27
C LEU A 438 18.48 1.13 -12.76
N GLY A 439 19.29 1.97 -13.42
CA GLY A 439 20.67 2.23 -13.01
C GLY A 439 21.65 1.09 -13.31
N ILE A 440 21.33 0.22 -14.27
CA ILE A 440 22.25 -0.80 -14.77
C ILE A 440 23.28 -0.09 -15.64
N THR A 441 24.49 0.05 -15.13
CA THR A 441 25.62 0.57 -15.91
C THR A 441 26.09 -0.55 -16.84
N THR A 442 26.05 -0.31 -18.15
CA THR A 442 26.77 -1.16 -19.10
C THR A 442 28.25 -1.09 -18.73
N ALA A 443 28.83 -2.20 -18.28
CA ALA A 443 30.27 -2.31 -18.19
C ALA A 443 30.83 -1.90 -19.56
N ALA A 444 31.76 -0.93 -19.59
CA ALA A 444 32.53 -0.66 -20.79
C ALA A 444 33.14 -1.99 -21.25
N ALA A 445 32.77 -2.42 -22.46
CA ALA A 445 33.20 -3.67 -23.07
C ALA A 445 34.74 -3.75 -23.19
#